data_AF-A0A920LID6-F1
#
_entry.id   AF-A0A920LID6-F1
#
_cell.length_a   1.000
_cell.length_b   1.000
_cell.length_c   1.000
_cell.angle_alpha   90.00
_cell.angle_beta   90.00
_cell.angle_gamma   90.00
#
_symmetry.space_group_name_H-M   'P 1'
#
loop_
_entity.id
_entity.type
_entity.pdbx_description
1 polymer ?
#
loop_
_entity_poly.entity_id
_entity_poly.type
_entity_poly.pdbx_seq_one_letter_code
_entity_poly.pdbx_strand_id
1 'polypeptide(L)' 'MNFIETTYRYLVDWMNVKGEMVQNTIAVTSMQDAMTEIQEIEGTPFNINGSGKPRFVNIIQIDQKIRED' A
#
# COMPACT_ATOMS: atom_id res chain seq x y z
N MET A 1 -29.30 3.72 0.57
CA MET A 1 -28.13 2.83 0.56
C MET A 1 -27.15 3.44 1.53
N ASN A 2 -26.93 2.82 2.69
CA ASN A 2 -25.79 3.20 3.54
C ASN A 2 -24.53 2.74 2.81
N PHE A 3 -23.68 3.69 2.42
CA PHE A 3 -22.35 3.39 1.91
C PHE A 3 -21.50 3.00 3.11
N ILE A 4 -21.37 1.70 3.37
CA ILE A 4 -20.41 1.22 4.36
C ILE A 4 -19.03 1.35 3.70
N GLU A 5 -18.30 2.41 4.04
CA GLU A 5 -16.88 2.52 3.66
C GLU A 5 -16.07 1.58 4.57
N THR A 6 -15.68 0.44 4.00
CA THR A 6 -14.78 -0.48 4.71
C THR A 6 -13.35 -0.02 4.50
N THR A 7 -12.66 0.33 5.58
CA THR A 7 -11.22 0.63 5.56
C THR A 7 -10.45 -0.55 6.11
N TYR A 8 -9.53 -1.08 5.33
CA TYR A 8 -8.60 -2.13 5.74
C TYR A 8 -7.27 -1.52 6.14
N ARG A 9 -6.56 -2.17 7.06
CA ARG A 9 -5.15 -1.89 7.32
C ARG A 9 -4.29 -2.96 6.68
N TYR A 10 -3.35 -2.53 5.84
CA TYR A 10 -2.37 -3.40 5.20
C TYR A 10 -0.99 -3.14 5.79
N LEU A 11 -0.32 -4.20 6.21
CA LEU A 11 1.11 -4.20 6.45
C LEU A 11 1.80 -4.49 5.11
N VAL A 12 2.65 -3.57 4.65
CA VAL A 12 3.31 -3.62 3.35
C VAL A 12 4.82 -3.62 3.57
N ASP A 13 5.46 -4.74 3.24
CA ASP A 13 6.92 -4.86 3.17
C ASP A 13 7.37 -4.64 1.73
N TRP A 14 8.26 -3.69 1.52
CA TRP A 14 8.77 -3.34 0.20
C TRP A 14 10.24 -2.94 0.28
N MET A 15 10.93 -3.07 -0.85
CA MET A 15 12.32 -2.65 -1.00
C MET A 15 12.38 -1.30 -1.69
N ASN A 16 13.05 -0.34 -1.07
CA ASN A 16 13.18 1.00 -1.61
C ASN A 16 14.22 1.10 -2.72
N VAL A 17 14.32 2.29 -3.33
CA VAL A 17 15.25 2.55 -4.45
C VAL A 17 16.73 2.37 -4.06
N LYS A 18 17.05 2.37 -2.77
CA LYS A 18 18.39 2.12 -2.22
C LYS A 18 18.65 0.64 -1.91
N GLY A 19 17.65 -0.23 -2.09
CA GLY A 19 17.74 -1.65 -1.77
C GLY A 19 17.45 -1.99 -0.30
N GLU A 20 16.93 -1.03 0.48
CA GLU A 20 16.61 -1.22 1.89
C GLU A 20 15.20 -1.79 2.05
N MET A 21 15.03 -2.71 3.00
CA MET A 21 13.71 -3.22 3.36
C MET A 21 12.99 -2.21 4.26
N VAL A 22 11.79 -1.81 3.86
CA VAL A 22 10.94 -0.87 4.58
C VAL A 22 9.57 -1.52 4.79
N GLN A 23 8.98 -1.27 5.96
CA GLN A 23 7.67 -1.78 6.34
C GLN A 23 6.77 -0.61 6.73
N ASN A 24 5.59 -0.55 6.12
CA ASN A 24 4.60 0.48 6.38
C ASN A 24 3.25 -0.17 6.73
N THR A 25 2.47 0.49 7.58
CA THR A 25 1.05 0.15 7.78
C THR A 25 0.20 1.22 7.12
N ILE A 26 -0.64 0.82 6.16
CA ILE A 26 -1.48 1.73 5.37
C ILE A 26 -2.96 1.40 5.58
N ALA A 27 -3.78 2.43 5.80
CA ALA A 27 -5.22 2.28 6.02
C ALA A 27 -6.01 2.76 4.79
N VAL A 28 -6.51 1.81 3.99
CA VAL A 28 -7.14 2.05 2.68
C VAL A 28 -8.28 1.07 2.41
N THR A 29 -9.09 1.33 1.39
CA THR A 29 -10.24 0.48 1.03
C THR A 29 -9.86 -0.75 0.22
N SER A 30 -8.64 -0.82 -0.34
CA SER A 30 -8.17 -2.00 -1.07
C SER A 30 -6.63 -2.15 -1.03
N MET A 31 -6.14 -3.36 -1.31
CA MET A 31 -4.71 -3.63 -1.47
C MET A 31 -4.09 -2.78 -2.59
N GLN A 32 -4.84 -2.50 -3.65
CA GLN A 32 -4.37 -1.69 -4.77
C GLN A 32 -4.08 -0.26 -4.32
N ASP A 33 -4.95 0.30 -3.49
CA ASP A 33 -4.76 1.64 -2.92
C ASP A 33 -3.56 1.66 -1.97
N ALA A 34 -3.32 0.58 -1.22
CA ALA A 34 -2.15 0.48 -0.33
C ALA A 34 -0.85 0.51 -1.13
N MET A 35 -0.81 -0.19 -2.27
CA MET A 35 0.34 -0.17 -3.17
C MET A 35 0.53 1.19 -3.84
N THR A 36 -0.56 1.86 -4.19
CA THR A 36 -0.53 3.21 -4.78
C THR A 36 0.02 4.23 -3.78
N GLU A 37 -0.42 4.18 -2.52
CA GLU A 37 0.03 5.10 -1.48
C GLU A 37 1.53 4.95 -1.18
N ILE A 38 2.07 3.72 -1.19
CA ILE A 38 3.54 3.50 -1.13
C ILE A 38 4.26 4.16 -2.30
N GLN A 39 3.70 4.08 -3.51
CA GLN A 39 4.33 4.67 -4.70
C GLN A 39 4.33 6.20 -4.66
N GLU A 40 3.26 6.80 -4.11
CA GLU A 40 3.19 8.24 -3.90
C GLU A 40 4.21 8.71 -2.86
N ILE A 41 4.41 7.96 -1.77
CA ILE A 41 5.41 8.27 -0.73
C ILE A 41 6.82 8.33 -1.32
N GLU A 42 7.18 7.39 -2.20
CA GLU A 42 8.51 7.36 -2.83
C GLU A 42 8.64 8.32 -4.03
N GLY A 43 7.53 8.92 -4.49
CA GLY A 43 7.52 9.77 -5.68
C GLY A 43 7.85 9.01 -6.97
N THR A 44 7.67 7.68 -7.00
CA THR A 44 8.01 6.81 -8.12
C THR A 44 6.77 6.12 -8.70
N PRO A 45 6.22 6.59 -9.84
CA PRO A 45 5.15 5.89 -10.54
C PRO A 45 5.66 4.62 -11.21
N PHE A 46 4.76 3.67 -11.51
CA PHE A 46 5.08 2.47 -12.29
C PHE A 46 5.72 2.82 -13.65
N ASN A 47 7.04 2.72 -13.75
CA ASN A 47 7.74 2.84 -15.04
C ASN A 47 7.94 1.46 -15.67
N ILE A 48 7.36 1.18 -16.83
CA ILE A 48 7.51 -0.09 -17.56
C ILE A 48 8.98 -0.57 -17.71
N ASN A 49 9.96 0.33 -17.62
CA ASN A 49 11.39 0.04 -17.78
C ASN A 49 12.12 -0.46 -16.52
N GLY A 50 11.43 -0.62 -15.38
CA GLY A 50 11.94 -1.41 -14.23
C GLY A 50 13.01 -0.76 -13.34
N SER A 51 13.54 0.41 -13.68
CA SER A 51 14.41 1.17 -12.78
C SER A 51 13.60 2.00 -11.77
N GLY A 52 13.95 1.91 -10.49
CA GLY A 52 13.36 2.75 -9.43
C GLY A 52 11.96 2.34 -8.94
N LYS A 53 11.46 1.13 -9.27
CA LYS A 53 10.20 0.65 -8.70
C LYS A 53 10.39 0.16 -7.27
N PRO A 54 9.52 0.53 -6.31
CA PRO A 54 9.44 -0.20 -5.06
C PRO A 54 9.11 -1.67 -5.37
N ARG A 55 9.97 -2.59 -4.90
CA ARG A 55 9.72 -4.03 -5.03
C ARG A 55 8.94 -4.48 -3.81
N PHE A 56 7.65 -4.74 -4.00
CA PHE A 56 6.82 -5.32 -2.95
C PHE A 56 7.25 -6.76 -2.69
N VAL A 57 7.49 -7.06 -1.42
CA VAL A 57 7.92 -8.39 -0.96
C VAL A 57 6.75 -9.11 -0.31
N ASN A 58 5.93 -8.37 0.46
CA ASN A 58 4.83 -8.94 1.20
C ASN A 58 3.75 -7.88 1.47
N ILE A 59 2.48 -8.26 1.35
CA ILE A 59 1.34 -7.40 1.66
C ILE A 59 0.30 -8.23 2.39
N ILE A 60 0.00 -7.85 3.63
CA ILE A 60 -0.90 -8.59 4.51
C ILE A 60 -1.96 -7.63 5.02
N GLN A 61 -3.23 -7.99 4.88
CA GLN A 61 -4.31 -7.31 5.59
C GLN A 61 -4.25 -7.70 7.07
N ILE A 62 -4.08 -6.71 7.95
CA ILE A 62 -3.95 -6.93 9.40
C ILE A 62 -5.17 -6.47 10.20
N ASP A 63 -6.07 -5.67 9.60
CA ASP A 63 -7.30 -5.22 10.26
C ASP A 63 -8.37 -4.84 9.24
N GLN A 64 -9.64 -4.97 9.61
CA GLN A 64 -10.79 -4.48 8.86
C GLN A 64 -11.58 -3.56 9.78
N LYS A 65 -11.47 -2.25 9.58
CA LYS A 65 -12.32 -1.27 10.24
C LYS A 65 -13.53 -1.00 9.35
N ILE A 66 -14.69 -1.48 9.78
CA ILE A 66 -15.96 -1.08 9.18
C ILE A 66 -16.27 0.33 9.70
N ARG A 67 -16.40 1.30 8.81
CA ARG A 67 -16.90 2.63 9.17
C ARG A 67 -18.41 2.64 8.93
N GLU A 68 -19.17 2.61 10.02
CA GLU A 68 -20.60 2.86 10.00
C GLU A 68 -20.80 4.37 10.21
N ASP A 69 -21.30 5.05 9.18
CA ASP A 69 -21.80 6.44 9.25
C ASP A 69 -23.23 6.48 9.81
#